data_AF-A0A957PQM7-F1
#
_entry.id   AF-A0A957PQM7-F1
#
_cell.length_a   1.000
_cell.length_b   1.000
_cell.length_c   1.000
_cell.angle_alpha   90.00
_cell.angle_beta   90.00
_cell.angle_gamma   90.00
#
_symmetry.space_group_name_H-M   'P 1'
#
loop_
_entity.id
_entity.type
_entity.pdbx_description
1 polymer ?
#
loop_
_entity_poly.entity_id
_entity_poly.type
_entity_poly.pdbx_seq_one_letter_code
_entity_poly.pdbx_strand_id
1 'polypeptide(L)'
;MYTDLFLALLNPKNARGNPILSALVYTFCPAAARWWLVGADPTPPFDPVWKSLEDLSSGGTLLEFLIKYDFDSLIEEIRTYIREVEEYRRQHNNLRAPELMPLFRGGNISMSRRYGSQNAINNLGGDWRNLFIYVRTWAFLSQDWRAAMLIGRDAGYSLNAEKVCLTLPGVRLPVQFDTWVWQIPVGHVTETKIGSLISNGEQDQLRFSLLSRCTTLGKQPWSNTPAIVALDRETGEAKHFDQLLANRDLEKTVESLSNLAKKGPHPPLNALRQPSICKQCGYQQLCFTRNYISQHALKDL
;
A
#
# COMPACT_ATOMS: atom_id res chain seq x y z
N MET A 1 -3.96 4.66 1.66
CA MET A 1 -3.91 3.49 2.57
C MET A 1 -2.47 3.12 2.86
N TYR A 2 -2.13 2.80 4.12
CA TYR A 2 -0.77 2.55 4.63
C TYR A 2 -0.62 1.09 5.12
N THR A 3 -0.98 0.14 4.26
CA THR A 3 -1.06 -1.29 4.58
C THR A 3 0.28 -1.84 5.06
N ASP A 4 1.36 -1.50 4.36
CA ASP A 4 2.74 -1.82 4.71
C ASP A 4 3.12 -1.36 6.13
N LEU A 5 2.79 -0.11 6.50
CA LEU A 5 3.02 0.41 7.83
C LEU A 5 2.25 -0.40 8.88
N PHE A 6 0.95 -0.63 8.68
CA PHE A 6 0.15 -1.35 9.67
C PHE A 6 0.57 -2.82 9.82
N LEU A 7 0.97 -3.49 8.72
CA LEU A 7 1.58 -4.83 8.77
C LEU A 7 2.88 -4.81 9.57
N ALA A 8 3.71 -3.78 9.41
CA ALA A 8 4.92 -3.63 10.20
C ALA A 8 4.64 -3.42 11.71
N LEU A 9 3.54 -2.74 12.08
CA LEU A 9 3.12 -2.60 13.48
C LEU A 9 2.60 -3.90 14.10
N LEU A 10 1.98 -4.76 13.29
CA LEU A 10 1.47 -6.08 13.70
C LEU A 10 2.55 -7.16 13.73
N ASN A 11 3.72 -6.91 13.15
CA ASN A 11 4.79 -7.91 13.11
C ASN A 11 5.41 -8.11 14.51
N PRO A 12 5.31 -9.31 15.11
CA PRO A 12 5.81 -9.57 16.47
C PRO A 12 7.34 -9.47 16.58
N LYS A 13 8.07 -9.50 15.47
CA LYS A 13 9.53 -9.30 15.45
C LYS A 13 9.92 -7.82 15.58
N ASN A 14 8.97 -6.91 15.38
CA ASN A 14 9.19 -5.48 15.54
C ASN A 14 8.86 -5.04 16.96
N ALA A 15 9.83 -4.45 17.65
CA ALA A 15 9.63 -3.96 19.01
C ALA A 15 8.68 -2.76 19.03
N ARG A 16 7.67 -2.81 19.91
CA ARG A 16 6.83 -1.63 20.20
C ARG A 16 7.69 -0.49 20.73
N GLY A 17 7.45 0.73 20.27
CA GLY A 17 8.28 1.89 20.61
C GLY A 17 9.64 1.95 19.92
N ASN A 18 9.90 1.08 18.93
CA ASN A 18 11.05 1.22 18.05
C ASN A 18 11.07 2.63 17.42
N PRO A 19 12.21 3.36 17.45
CA PRO A 19 12.27 4.73 16.96
C PRO A 19 11.78 4.94 15.52
N ILE A 20 12.11 4.01 14.60
CA ILE A 20 11.69 4.08 13.20
C ILE A 20 10.17 3.96 13.09
N LEU A 21 9.58 2.95 13.72
CA LEU A 21 8.12 2.75 13.69
C LEU A 21 7.38 3.88 14.41
N SER A 22 7.88 4.34 15.57
CA SER A 22 7.30 5.49 16.27
C SER A 22 7.29 6.74 15.38
N ALA A 23 8.38 7.02 14.66
CA ALA A 23 8.46 8.16 13.76
C ALA A 23 7.52 8.00 12.55
N LEU A 24 7.46 6.81 11.94
CA LEU A 24 6.56 6.52 10.82
C LEU A 24 5.09 6.68 11.20
N VAL A 25 4.67 6.10 12.32
CA VAL A 25 3.26 6.20 12.76
C VAL A 25 2.92 7.62 13.18
N TYR A 26 3.85 8.35 13.81
CA TYR A 26 3.61 9.75 14.19
C TYR A 26 3.48 10.67 12.98
N THR A 27 4.31 10.44 11.96
CA THR A 27 4.23 11.15 10.66
C THR A 27 2.92 10.84 9.95
N PHE A 28 2.50 9.58 9.97
CA PHE A 28 1.18 9.19 9.47
C PHE A 28 0.06 9.90 10.24
N CYS A 29 0.02 9.80 11.57
CA CYS A 29 -0.91 10.53 12.43
C CYS A 29 -0.47 10.46 13.91
N PRO A 30 -0.30 11.61 14.61
CA PRO A 30 0.09 11.60 16.02
C PRO A 30 -0.84 10.80 16.95
N ALA A 31 -2.15 10.86 16.72
CA ALA A 31 -3.12 10.07 17.49
C ALA A 31 -2.95 8.55 17.27
N ALA A 32 -2.61 8.12 16.05
CA ALA A 32 -2.33 6.70 15.77
C ALA A 32 -1.07 6.24 16.53
N ALA A 33 -0.06 7.10 16.62
CA ALA A 33 1.17 6.79 17.35
C ALA A 33 0.91 6.62 18.85
N ARG A 34 0.04 7.46 19.43
CA ARG A 34 -0.42 7.30 20.82
C ARG A 34 -1.05 5.93 21.04
N TRP A 35 -2.04 5.56 20.22
CA TRP A 35 -2.73 4.26 20.35
C TRP A 35 -1.77 3.09 20.27
N TRP A 36 -0.85 3.13 19.30
CA TRP A 36 0.17 2.10 19.19
C TRP A 36 1.08 2.06 20.42
N LEU A 37 1.55 3.20 20.92
CA LEU A 37 2.47 3.21 22.06
C LEU A 37 1.82 2.77 23.38
N VAL A 38 0.52 3.00 23.56
CA VAL A 38 -0.22 2.52 24.75
C VAL A 38 -0.68 1.06 24.66
N GLY A 39 -0.31 0.35 23.59
CA GLY A 39 -0.54 -1.09 23.47
C GLY A 39 -1.67 -1.51 22.53
N ALA A 40 -2.35 -0.57 21.85
CA ALA A 40 -3.38 -0.94 20.88
C ALA A 40 -2.76 -1.40 19.55
N ASP A 41 -3.30 -2.47 18.99
CA ASP A 41 -2.95 -2.95 17.66
C ASP A 41 -3.86 -2.34 16.60
N PRO A 42 -3.33 -2.00 15.41
CA PRO A 42 -4.18 -1.54 14.33
C PRO A 42 -5.03 -2.72 13.83
N THR A 43 -6.27 -2.44 13.40
CA THR A 43 -7.09 -3.35 12.60
C THR A 43 -7.10 -2.82 11.17
N PRO A 44 -6.14 -3.21 10.31
CA PRO A 44 -6.03 -2.64 8.97
C PRO A 44 -7.32 -2.87 8.18
N PRO A 45 -7.82 -1.87 7.44
CA PRO A 45 -8.91 -2.09 6.50
C PRO A 45 -8.47 -3.06 5.41
N PHE A 46 -9.43 -3.76 4.79
CA PHE A 46 -9.12 -4.60 3.63
C PHE A 46 -8.57 -3.75 2.48
N ASP A 47 -7.43 -4.17 1.94
CA ASP A 47 -6.75 -3.50 0.83
C ASP A 47 -6.83 -4.36 -0.44
N PRO A 48 -7.75 -4.07 -1.37
CA PRO A 48 -7.90 -4.86 -2.60
C PRO A 48 -6.69 -4.78 -3.54
N VAL A 49 -5.93 -3.67 -3.50
CA VAL A 49 -4.73 -3.50 -4.33
C VAL A 49 -3.60 -4.36 -3.79
N TRP A 50 -3.36 -4.28 -2.47
CA TRP A 50 -2.38 -5.12 -1.80
C TRP A 50 -2.70 -6.60 -1.99
N LYS A 51 -3.97 -6.99 -1.79
CA LYS A 51 -4.41 -8.37 -1.95
C LYS A 51 -4.22 -8.89 -3.38
N SER A 52 -4.52 -8.06 -4.39
CA SER A 52 -4.29 -8.41 -5.80
C SER A 52 -2.80 -8.63 -6.11
N LEU A 53 -1.92 -7.81 -5.54
CA LEU A 53 -0.47 -7.99 -5.70
C LEU A 53 0.06 -9.23 -4.98
N GLU A 54 -0.46 -9.54 -3.79
CA GLU A 54 -0.10 -10.76 -3.06
C GLU A 54 -0.40 -12.00 -3.91
N ASP A 55 -1.63 -12.07 -4.43
CA ASP A 55 -2.07 -13.21 -5.24
C ASP A 55 -1.32 -13.26 -6.57
N LEU A 56 -1.05 -12.12 -7.21
CA LEU A 56 -0.25 -12.04 -8.44
C LEU A 56 1.20 -12.49 -8.22
N SER A 57 1.81 -12.14 -7.07
CA SER A 57 3.18 -12.56 -6.73
C SER A 57 3.32 -14.06 -6.46
N SER A 58 2.22 -14.76 -6.15
CA SER A 58 2.23 -16.20 -5.87
C SER A 58 2.26 -17.08 -7.13
N GLY A 59 2.11 -16.48 -8.32
CA GLY A 59 2.26 -17.17 -9.61
C GLY A 59 1.01 -17.87 -10.17
N GLY A 60 -0.14 -17.76 -9.49
CA GLY A 60 -1.43 -18.26 -10.02
C GLY A 60 -2.07 -17.32 -11.04
N THR A 61 -3.14 -17.78 -11.69
CA THR A 61 -3.90 -16.97 -12.66
C THR A 61 -5.04 -16.20 -11.98
N LEU A 62 -5.46 -15.08 -12.59
CA LEU A 62 -6.63 -14.32 -12.10
C LEU A 62 -7.87 -15.22 -11.96
N LEU A 63 -8.08 -16.13 -12.93
CA LEU A 63 -9.22 -17.05 -12.92
C LEU A 63 -9.18 -17.98 -11.70
N GLU A 64 -8.03 -18.58 -11.41
CA GLU A 64 -7.85 -19.46 -10.24
C GLU A 64 -8.18 -18.75 -8.93
N PHE A 65 -7.72 -17.50 -8.77
CA PHE A 65 -8.02 -16.72 -7.57
C PHE A 65 -9.49 -16.30 -7.48
N LEU A 66 -10.12 -15.95 -8.60
CA LEU A 66 -11.54 -15.63 -8.61
C LEU A 66 -12.38 -16.84 -8.19
N ILE A 67 -12.06 -18.04 -8.68
CA ILE A 67 -12.68 -19.30 -8.26
C ILE A 67 -12.44 -19.55 -6.76
N LYS A 68 -11.20 -19.38 -6.30
CA LYS A 68 -10.84 -19.54 -4.88
C LYS A 68 -11.62 -18.59 -3.95
N TYR A 69 -12.01 -17.42 -4.45
CA TYR A 69 -12.82 -16.46 -3.72
C TYR A 69 -14.32 -16.59 -3.99
N ASP A 70 -14.79 -17.71 -4.57
CA ASP A 70 -16.19 -18.00 -4.86
C ASP A 70 -16.85 -17.05 -5.88
N PHE A 71 -16.07 -16.48 -6.81
CA PHE A 71 -16.56 -15.64 -7.92
C PHE A 71 -16.86 -16.43 -9.21
N ASP A 72 -16.95 -17.75 -9.17
CA ASP A 72 -17.20 -18.63 -10.33
C ASP A 72 -18.40 -18.17 -11.16
N SER A 73 -19.50 -17.82 -10.48
CA SER A 73 -20.74 -17.41 -11.11
C SER A 73 -20.69 -16.04 -11.79
N LEU A 74 -19.62 -15.27 -11.56
CA LEU A 74 -19.43 -13.90 -12.03
C LEU A 74 -18.25 -13.74 -13.02
N ILE A 75 -17.64 -14.85 -13.45
CA ILE A 75 -16.48 -14.83 -14.35
C ILE A 75 -16.79 -14.08 -15.66
N GLU A 76 -17.97 -14.29 -16.25
CA GLU A 76 -18.32 -13.66 -17.54
C GLU A 76 -18.55 -12.15 -17.39
N GLU A 77 -19.13 -11.69 -16.28
CA GLU A 77 -19.24 -10.28 -15.95
C GLU A 77 -17.86 -9.65 -15.75
N ILE A 78 -16.94 -10.35 -15.08
CA ILE A 78 -15.58 -9.87 -14.85
C ILE A 78 -14.81 -9.78 -16.18
N ARG A 79 -14.95 -10.78 -17.06
CA ARG A 79 -14.38 -10.75 -18.42
C ARG A 79 -14.93 -9.59 -19.24
N THR A 80 -16.24 -9.35 -19.14
CA THR A 80 -16.90 -8.22 -19.81
C THR A 80 -16.32 -6.90 -19.30
N TYR A 81 -16.19 -6.73 -17.99
CA TYR A 81 -15.56 -5.56 -17.39
C TYR A 81 -14.13 -5.32 -17.89
N ILE A 82 -13.29 -6.37 -17.95
CA ILE A 82 -11.91 -6.24 -18.48
C ILE A 82 -11.93 -5.75 -19.92
N ARG A 83 -12.79 -6.33 -20.79
CA ARG A 83 -12.93 -5.90 -22.19
C ARG A 83 -13.41 -4.46 -22.33
N GLU A 84 -14.36 -4.04 -21.50
CA GLU A 84 -14.85 -2.65 -21.47
C GLU A 84 -13.73 -1.68 -21.12
N VAL A 85 -12.91 -2.00 -20.12
CA VAL A 85 -11.74 -1.18 -19.74
C VAL A 85 -10.70 -1.16 -20.86
N GLU A 86 -10.38 -2.29 -21.48
CA GLU A 86 -9.44 -2.38 -22.60
C GLU A 86 -9.89 -1.52 -23.79
N GLU A 87 -11.16 -1.64 -24.18
CA GLU A 87 -11.73 -0.86 -25.28
C GLU A 87 -11.71 0.63 -24.97
N TYR A 88 -12.12 1.01 -23.76
CA TYR A 88 -12.13 2.40 -23.34
C TYR A 88 -10.72 3.01 -23.31
N ARG A 89 -9.74 2.26 -22.80
CA ARG A 89 -8.32 2.65 -22.81
C ARG A 89 -7.77 2.79 -24.23
N ARG A 90 -8.20 1.93 -25.17
CA ARG A 90 -7.79 2.02 -26.58
C ARG A 90 -8.29 3.30 -27.24
N GLN A 91 -9.53 3.69 -26.96
CA GLN A 91 -10.14 4.91 -27.48
C GLN A 91 -9.58 6.19 -26.85
N HIS A 92 -8.99 6.09 -25.64
CA HIS A 92 -8.46 7.22 -24.87
C HIS A 92 -6.97 7.00 -24.52
N ASN A 93 -6.18 6.56 -25.49
CA ASN A 93 -4.78 6.17 -25.30
C ASN A 93 -3.84 7.29 -24.83
N ASN A 94 -4.28 8.54 -24.93
CA ASN A 94 -3.58 9.73 -24.46
C ASN A 94 -3.83 10.04 -22.97
N LEU A 95 -4.77 9.35 -22.33
CA LEU A 95 -5.13 9.56 -20.93
C LEU A 95 -4.62 8.39 -20.07
N ARG A 96 -4.20 8.71 -18.84
CA ARG A 96 -3.84 7.70 -17.83
C ARG A 96 -5.09 7.25 -17.09
N ALA A 97 -5.25 5.93 -16.94
CA ALA A 97 -6.39 5.32 -16.26
C ALA A 97 -7.76 5.94 -16.66
N PRO A 98 -8.09 6.06 -17.96
CA PRO A 98 -9.31 6.73 -18.42
C PRO A 98 -10.57 6.08 -17.85
N GLU A 99 -10.54 4.80 -17.47
CA GLU A 99 -11.65 4.11 -16.81
C GLU A 99 -12.03 4.68 -15.43
N LEU A 100 -11.24 5.59 -14.87
CA LEU A 100 -11.60 6.33 -13.65
C LEU A 100 -12.43 7.60 -13.93
N MET A 101 -12.56 8.00 -15.20
CA MET A 101 -13.33 9.18 -15.56
C MET A 101 -14.83 8.96 -15.32
N PRO A 102 -15.59 10.02 -14.95
CA PRO A 102 -17.03 9.91 -14.73
C PRO A 102 -17.85 9.40 -15.94
N LEU A 103 -17.27 9.48 -17.14
CA LEU A 103 -17.90 9.05 -18.38
C LEU A 103 -17.76 7.54 -18.64
N PHE A 104 -16.85 6.85 -17.94
CA PHE A 104 -16.74 5.40 -18.04
C PHE A 104 -17.94 4.74 -17.35
N ARG A 105 -18.70 3.96 -18.12
CA ARG A 105 -19.94 3.29 -17.66
C ARG A 105 -19.76 1.80 -17.35
N GLY A 106 -18.57 1.27 -17.56
CA GLY A 106 -18.29 -0.14 -17.32
C GLY A 106 -18.22 -0.50 -15.83
N GLY A 107 -18.12 -1.79 -15.54
CA GLY A 107 -17.99 -2.28 -14.16
C GLY A 107 -19.30 -2.27 -13.38
N ASN A 108 -20.41 -2.58 -14.05
CA ASN A 108 -21.71 -2.72 -13.40
C ASN A 108 -22.19 -4.17 -13.44
N ILE A 109 -22.18 -4.83 -12.28
CA ILE A 109 -22.86 -6.12 -12.09
C ILE A 109 -24.28 -5.83 -11.59
N SER A 110 -25.29 -6.33 -12.31
CA SER A 110 -26.69 -6.14 -11.94
C SER A 110 -27.01 -6.75 -10.56
N MET A 111 -27.96 -6.15 -9.84
CA MET A 111 -28.34 -6.60 -8.49
C MET A 111 -28.78 -8.07 -8.46
N SER A 112 -29.45 -8.56 -9.51
CA SER A 112 -29.86 -9.97 -9.61
C SER A 112 -28.67 -10.92 -9.68
N ARG A 113 -27.58 -10.51 -10.34
CA ARG A 113 -26.36 -11.33 -10.48
C ARG A 113 -25.49 -11.28 -9.22
N ARG A 114 -25.60 -10.22 -8.42
CA ARG A 114 -24.96 -10.14 -7.10
C ARG A 114 -25.57 -11.09 -6.07
N TYR A 115 -26.81 -11.51 -6.29
CA TYR A 115 -27.52 -12.38 -5.35
C TYR A 115 -26.82 -13.74 -5.23
N GLY A 116 -26.54 -14.16 -3.99
CA GLY A 116 -25.80 -15.40 -3.70
C GLY A 116 -24.28 -15.25 -3.60
N SER A 117 -23.70 -14.10 -3.97
CA SER A 117 -22.24 -13.86 -3.93
C SER A 117 -21.75 -13.12 -2.69
N GLN A 118 -22.54 -13.11 -1.60
CA GLN A 118 -22.16 -12.37 -0.38
C GLN A 118 -20.88 -12.93 0.26
N ASN A 119 -20.73 -14.26 0.28
CA ASN A 119 -19.52 -14.90 0.79
C ASN A 119 -18.28 -14.50 -0.02
N ALA A 120 -18.41 -14.49 -1.35
CA ALA A 120 -17.33 -14.06 -2.24
C ALA A 120 -16.89 -12.61 -1.97
N ILE A 121 -17.86 -11.72 -1.77
CA ILE A 121 -17.57 -10.32 -1.45
C ILE A 121 -16.97 -10.16 -0.05
N ASN A 122 -17.38 -10.97 0.93
CA ASN A 122 -16.75 -10.97 2.24
C ASN A 122 -15.27 -11.38 2.16
N ASN A 123 -14.90 -12.30 1.26
CA ASN A 123 -13.49 -12.65 1.00
C ASN A 123 -12.68 -11.47 0.45
N LEU A 124 -13.34 -10.49 -0.18
CA LEU A 124 -12.76 -9.23 -0.64
C LEU A 124 -13.16 -8.02 0.23
N GLY A 125 -13.39 -8.23 1.54
CA GLY A 125 -13.59 -7.12 2.49
C GLY A 125 -15.00 -6.50 2.49
N GLY A 126 -15.99 -7.16 1.90
CA GLY A 126 -17.41 -6.83 2.07
C GLY A 126 -17.95 -5.71 1.15
N ASP A 127 -17.13 -5.15 0.26
CA ASP A 127 -17.51 -4.07 -0.65
C ASP A 127 -17.36 -4.49 -2.12
N TRP A 128 -18.42 -4.33 -2.91
CA TRP A 128 -18.42 -4.62 -4.35
C TRP A 128 -17.37 -3.83 -5.13
N ARG A 129 -16.98 -2.64 -4.66
CA ARG A 129 -15.90 -1.86 -5.27
C ARG A 129 -14.55 -2.58 -5.19
N ASN A 130 -14.34 -3.39 -4.15
CA ASN A 130 -13.09 -4.12 -3.96
C ASN A 130 -12.87 -5.17 -5.06
N LEU A 131 -13.93 -5.79 -5.59
CA LEU A 131 -13.83 -6.71 -6.73
C LEU A 131 -13.23 -5.99 -7.95
N PHE A 132 -13.78 -4.84 -8.32
CA PHE A 132 -13.29 -4.09 -9.47
C PHE A 132 -11.87 -3.54 -9.25
N ILE A 133 -11.56 -3.06 -8.04
CA ILE A 133 -10.19 -2.61 -7.71
C ILE A 133 -9.20 -3.79 -7.78
N TYR A 134 -9.58 -4.97 -7.26
CA TYR A 134 -8.78 -6.18 -7.32
C TYR A 134 -8.51 -6.61 -8.77
N VAL A 135 -9.56 -6.76 -9.58
CA VAL A 135 -9.45 -7.16 -11.00
C VAL A 135 -8.64 -6.13 -11.79
N ARG A 136 -8.89 -4.83 -11.56
CA ARG A 136 -8.17 -3.75 -12.24
C ARG A 136 -6.69 -3.73 -11.87
N THR A 137 -6.38 -3.96 -10.59
CA THR A 137 -4.98 -4.05 -10.13
C THR A 137 -4.25 -5.16 -10.85
N TRP A 138 -4.89 -6.32 -10.97
CA TRP A 138 -4.35 -7.47 -11.66
C TRP A 138 -4.14 -7.19 -13.16
N ALA A 139 -5.22 -6.86 -13.87
CA ALA A 139 -5.25 -6.81 -15.33
C ALA A 139 -4.51 -5.59 -15.90
N PHE A 140 -4.51 -4.47 -15.18
CA PHE A 140 -4.05 -3.18 -15.71
C PHE A 140 -2.98 -2.53 -14.84
N LEU A 141 -3.25 -2.33 -13.56
CA LEU A 141 -2.43 -1.45 -12.73
C LEU A 141 -1.01 -1.98 -12.52
N SER A 142 -0.87 -3.29 -12.29
CA SER A 142 0.43 -3.97 -12.23
C SER A 142 1.24 -3.77 -13.51
N GLN A 143 0.57 -3.78 -14.66
CA GLN A 143 1.18 -3.60 -15.98
C GLN A 143 1.53 -2.14 -16.27
N ASP A 144 0.68 -1.21 -15.81
CA ASP A 144 0.90 0.24 -15.90
C ASP A 144 2.16 0.62 -15.12
N TRP A 145 2.29 0.14 -13.87
CA TRP A 145 3.50 0.35 -13.06
C TRP A 145 4.74 -0.28 -13.68
N ARG A 146 4.66 -1.53 -14.14
CA ARG A 146 5.76 -2.22 -14.82
C ARG A 146 6.25 -1.40 -16.03
N ALA A 147 5.33 -0.95 -16.87
CA ALA A 147 5.64 -0.15 -18.05
C ALA A 147 6.24 1.21 -17.68
N ALA A 148 5.69 1.89 -16.67
CA ALA A 148 6.22 3.16 -16.17
C ALA A 148 7.62 3.02 -15.54
N MET A 149 7.94 1.85 -14.97
CA MET A 149 9.27 1.49 -14.51
C MET A 149 10.21 1.04 -15.65
N LEU A 150 9.80 1.14 -16.91
CA LEU A 150 10.57 0.73 -18.10
C LEU A 150 10.98 -0.75 -18.11
N ILE A 151 10.20 -1.61 -17.44
CA ILE A 151 10.42 -3.05 -17.48
C ILE A 151 9.73 -3.59 -18.73
N GLY A 152 10.47 -4.20 -19.66
CA GLY A 152 9.91 -4.80 -20.89
C GLY A 152 8.91 -5.93 -20.58
N ARG A 153 7.98 -6.21 -21.50
CA ARG A 153 7.04 -7.34 -21.32
C ARG A 153 7.77 -8.69 -21.30
N ASP A 154 8.80 -8.81 -22.13
CA ASP A 154 9.58 -10.03 -22.32
C ASP A 154 10.86 -10.05 -21.44
N ALA A 155 10.99 -9.12 -20.50
CA ALA A 155 12.20 -8.94 -19.69
C ALA A 155 12.41 -10.04 -18.62
N GLY A 156 11.53 -11.03 -18.52
CA GLY A 156 11.66 -12.13 -17.55
C GLY A 156 11.75 -11.66 -16.09
N TYR A 157 10.99 -10.63 -15.70
CA TYR A 157 11.00 -10.09 -14.34
C TYR A 157 10.22 -10.96 -13.36
N SER A 158 10.58 -10.90 -12.07
CA SER A 158 9.77 -11.41 -10.97
C SER A 158 9.21 -10.26 -10.13
N LEU A 159 8.04 -10.46 -9.54
CA LEU A 159 7.42 -9.56 -8.58
C LEU A 159 7.14 -10.35 -7.31
N ASN A 160 7.76 -9.95 -6.20
CA ASN A 160 7.64 -10.61 -4.91
C ASN A 160 7.18 -9.64 -3.82
N ALA A 161 6.38 -10.14 -2.89
CA ALA A 161 6.24 -9.53 -1.58
C ALA A 161 7.48 -9.90 -0.74
N GLU A 162 8.33 -8.92 -0.43
CA GLU A 162 9.53 -9.17 0.38
C GLU A 162 9.49 -8.38 1.69
N LYS A 163 10.02 -8.99 2.75
CA LYS A 163 10.30 -8.30 4.01
C LYS A 163 11.71 -7.71 3.97
N VAL A 164 11.80 -6.38 4.03
CA VAL A 164 13.07 -5.66 4.11
C VAL A 164 13.36 -5.23 5.54
N CYS A 165 14.64 -5.01 5.85
CA CYS A 165 15.06 -4.47 7.15
C CYS A 165 15.35 -2.97 7.02
N LEU A 166 14.57 -2.15 7.72
CA LEU A 166 14.88 -0.73 7.91
C LEU A 166 15.87 -0.62 9.07
N THR A 167 17.04 -0.02 8.81
CA THR A 167 18.09 0.21 9.80
C THR A 167 18.50 1.67 9.80
N LEU A 168 18.85 2.18 10.97
CA LEU A 168 19.45 3.51 11.13
C LEU A 168 20.54 3.46 12.21
N PRO A 169 21.62 4.25 12.05
CA PRO A 169 22.57 4.49 13.13
C PRO A 169 21.85 4.91 14.41
N GLY A 170 22.24 4.34 15.55
CA GLY A 170 21.61 4.61 16.86
C GLY A 170 20.33 3.82 17.14
N VAL A 171 19.74 3.12 16.15
CA VAL A 171 18.59 2.23 16.35
C VAL A 171 19.06 0.78 16.49
N ARG A 172 18.95 0.23 17.70
CA ARG A 172 19.51 -1.09 18.04
C ARG A 172 18.88 -2.26 17.25
N LEU A 173 17.55 -2.25 17.09
CA LEU A 173 16.81 -3.35 16.44
C LEU A 173 16.28 -2.90 15.08
N PRO A 174 16.56 -3.66 13.99
CA PRO A 174 15.97 -3.37 12.69
C PRO A 174 14.45 -3.52 12.73
N VAL A 175 13.78 -2.80 11.85
CA VAL A 175 12.34 -2.98 11.61
C VAL A 175 12.16 -3.82 10.36
N GLN A 176 11.40 -4.90 10.46
CA GLN A 176 10.96 -5.68 9.31
C GLN A 176 9.73 -5.01 8.68
N PHE A 177 9.81 -4.70 7.40
CA PHE A 177 8.82 -3.93 6.68
C PHE A 177 8.45 -4.63 5.37
N ASP A 178 7.17 -4.81 5.10
CA ASP A 178 6.70 -5.47 3.88
C ASP A 178 6.72 -4.50 2.70
N THR A 179 7.26 -4.95 1.56
CA THR A 179 7.35 -4.14 0.36
C THR A 179 7.24 -5.00 -0.90
N TRP A 180 7.01 -4.34 -2.04
CA TRP A 180 6.92 -4.98 -3.35
C TRP A 180 8.24 -4.85 -4.06
N VAL A 181 8.84 -5.97 -4.47
CA VAL A 181 10.15 -5.99 -5.11
C VAL A 181 10.02 -6.56 -6.50
N TRP A 182 10.47 -5.79 -7.49
CA TRP A 182 10.68 -6.24 -8.86
C TRP A 182 12.16 -6.56 -9.04
N GLN A 183 12.44 -7.78 -9.48
CA GLN A 183 13.80 -8.19 -9.87
C GLN A 183 13.81 -8.42 -11.37
N ILE A 184 14.69 -7.69 -12.07
CA ILE A 184 14.77 -7.68 -13.53
C ILE A 184 16.15 -8.17 -13.96
N PRO A 185 16.27 -9.27 -14.72
CA PRO A 185 17.54 -9.67 -15.29
C PRO A 185 17.94 -8.69 -16.42
N VAL A 186 19.11 -8.07 -16.28
CA VAL A 186 19.69 -7.14 -17.24
C VAL A 186 21.13 -7.59 -17.55
N GLY A 187 21.30 -8.28 -18.67
CA GLY A 187 22.59 -8.90 -19.03
C GLY A 187 23.00 -9.95 -17.99
N HIS A 188 24.07 -9.68 -17.25
CA HIS A 188 24.59 -10.57 -16.19
C HIS A 188 24.25 -10.11 -14.77
N VAL A 189 23.48 -9.02 -14.62
CA VAL A 189 23.10 -8.48 -13.31
C VAL A 189 21.57 -8.50 -13.13
N THR A 190 21.13 -8.50 -11.88
CA THR A 190 19.73 -8.33 -11.53
C THR A 190 19.52 -6.91 -11.02
N GLU A 191 18.72 -6.12 -11.73
CA GLU A 191 18.25 -4.84 -11.23
C GLU A 191 17.09 -5.04 -10.25
N THR A 192 17.22 -4.43 -9.08
CA THR A 192 16.16 -4.42 -8.06
C THR A 192 15.41 -3.08 -8.07
N LYS A 193 14.07 -3.13 -8.13
CA LYS A 193 13.20 -1.96 -7.92
C LYS A 193 12.23 -2.25 -6.77
N ILE A 194 12.17 -1.34 -5.79
CA ILE A 194 11.30 -1.45 -4.63
C ILE A 194 10.12 -0.50 -4.84
N GLY A 195 8.93 -1.07 -4.98
CA GLY A 195 7.69 -0.34 -5.15
C GLY A 195 6.98 -0.09 -3.83
N SER A 196 6.63 1.17 -3.58
CA SER A 196 5.86 1.59 -2.42
C SER A 196 4.55 2.21 -2.86
N LEU A 197 3.43 1.63 -2.44
CA LEU A 197 2.10 2.11 -2.80
C LEU A 197 1.84 3.49 -2.19
N ILE A 198 1.29 4.39 -2.99
CA ILE A 198 0.89 5.76 -2.61
C ILE A 198 -0.53 6.06 -3.08
N SER A 199 -1.08 7.17 -2.60
CA SER A 199 -2.36 7.74 -3.03
C SER A 199 -2.14 9.19 -3.46
N ASN A 200 -2.87 9.67 -4.47
CA ASN A 200 -2.86 11.06 -4.95
C ASN A 200 -1.47 11.58 -5.36
N GLY A 201 -0.56 10.72 -5.83
CA GLY A 201 0.80 11.13 -6.18
C GLY A 201 1.70 11.56 -5.01
N GLU A 202 1.24 11.48 -3.75
CA GLU A 202 2.00 11.94 -2.59
C GLU A 202 3.02 10.88 -2.10
N GLN A 203 4.30 11.24 -2.08
CA GLN A 203 5.38 10.39 -1.56
C GLN A 203 5.68 10.77 -0.10
N ASP A 204 5.43 9.82 0.82
CA ASP A 204 5.81 9.97 2.24
C ASP A 204 7.34 10.01 2.36
N GLN A 205 7.89 11.21 2.54
CA GLN A 205 9.34 11.43 2.53
C GLN A 205 10.08 10.57 3.54
N LEU A 206 9.55 10.41 4.75
CA LEU A 206 10.20 9.60 5.78
C LEU A 206 10.20 8.12 5.38
N ARG A 207 9.05 7.58 4.97
CA ARG A 207 8.91 6.18 4.55
C ARG A 207 9.83 5.85 3.37
N PHE A 208 9.86 6.70 2.35
CA PHE A 208 10.69 6.49 1.17
C PHE A 208 12.18 6.66 1.46
N SER A 209 12.59 7.64 2.28
CA SER A 209 13.99 7.77 2.72
C SER A 209 14.45 6.55 3.50
N LEU A 210 13.61 5.96 4.36
CA LEU A 210 13.93 4.72 5.06
C LEU A 210 14.06 3.51 4.12
N LEU A 211 13.14 3.38 3.14
CA LEU A 211 13.20 2.32 2.13
C LEU A 211 14.46 2.43 1.26
N SER A 212 14.92 3.64 0.95
CA SER A 212 16.16 3.85 0.16
C SER A 212 17.43 3.31 0.83
N ARG A 213 17.38 3.04 2.14
CA ARG A 213 18.48 2.48 2.93
C ARG A 213 18.19 1.08 3.48
N CYS A 214 17.10 0.45 3.04
CA CYS A 214 16.75 -0.86 3.54
C CYS A 214 17.73 -1.93 3.04
N THR A 215 17.84 -3.02 3.79
CA THR A 215 18.57 -4.22 3.37
C THR A 215 17.62 -5.41 3.26
N THR A 216 18.08 -6.51 2.69
CA THR A 216 17.29 -7.76 2.65
C THR A 216 17.10 -8.35 4.05
N LEU A 217 16.17 -9.31 4.18
CA LEU A 217 16.01 -10.11 5.38
C LEU A 217 17.31 -10.90 5.65
N GLY A 218 17.97 -10.63 6.77
CA GLY A 218 19.30 -11.17 7.07
C GLY A 218 20.43 -10.12 7.03
N LYS A 219 20.09 -8.86 6.75
CA LYS A 219 21.02 -7.71 6.71
C LYS A 219 22.11 -7.85 5.63
N GLN A 220 21.85 -8.64 4.59
CA GLN A 220 22.73 -8.64 3.42
C GLN A 220 22.45 -7.39 2.58
N PRO A 221 23.49 -6.73 2.07
CA PRO A 221 23.30 -5.64 1.13
C PRO A 221 22.60 -6.18 -0.12
N TRP A 222 21.83 -5.32 -0.78
CA TRP A 222 21.33 -5.63 -2.10
C TRP A 222 22.51 -5.84 -3.07
N SER A 223 22.33 -6.72 -4.06
CA SER A 223 23.32 -6.93 -5.12
C SER A 223 23.67 -5.64 -5.87
N ASN A 224 22.69 -4.74 -5.96
CA ASN A 224 22.77 -3.42 -6.58
C ASN A 224 21.97 -2.42 -5.73
N THR A 225 22.24 -1.12 -5.83
CA THR A 225 21.40 -0.12 -5.13
C THR A 225 19.97 -0.19 -5.70
N PRO A 226 18.94 -0.51 -4.89
CA PRO A 226 17.59 -0.65 -5.39
C PRO A 226 17.02 0.72 -5.78
N ALA A 227 16.32 0.78 -6.91
CA ALA A 227 15.55 1.97 -7.27
C ALA A 227 14.26 2.00 -6.46
N ILE A 228 14.01 3.07 -5.70
CA ILE A 228 12.74 3.24 -4.99
C ILE A 228 11.75 3.93 -5.90
N VAL A 229 10.56 3.34 -6.03
CA VAL A 229 9.51 3.79 -6.93
C VAL A 229 8.20 3.94 -6.17
N ALA A 230 7.58 5.10 -6.30
CA ALA A 230 6.23 5.36 -5.82
C ALA A 230 5.23 4.81 -6.82
N LEU A 231 4.30 3.98 -6.35
CA LEU A 231 3.28 3.32 -7.16
C LEU A 231 1.91 3.90 -6.83
N ASP A 232 1.36 4.73 -7.73
CA ASP A 232 0.05 5.33 -7.53
C ASP A 232 -1.04 4.29 -7.76
N ARG A 233 -1.77 4.01 -6.67
CA ARG A 233 -2.80 2.96 -6.60
C ARG A 233 -4.09 3.27 -7.32
N GLU A 234 -4.25 4.49 -7.81
CA GLU A 234 -5.43 4.90 -8.55
C GLU A 234 -5.07 5.01 -10.03
N THR A 235 -4.08 5.81 -10.36
CA THR A 235 -3.77 6.20 -11.75
C THR A 235 -2.87 5.21 -12.49
N GLY A 236 -2.18 4.31 -11.79
CA GLY A 236 -1.16 3.44 -12.39
C GLY A 236 0.16 4.18 -12.69
N GLU A 237 0.30 5.44 -12.25
CA GLU A 237 1.56 6.16 -12.36
C GLU A 237 2.64 5.51 -11.49
N ALA A 238 3.86 5.43 -12.02
CA ALA A 238 5.05 5.10 -11.24
C ALA A 238 6.07 6.24 -11.38
N LYS A 239 6.64 6.69 -10.27
CA LYS A 239 7.66 7.76 -10.23
C LYS A 239 8.80 7.35 -9.33
N HIS A 240 10.03 7.69 -9.70
CA HIS A 240 11.16 7.54 -8.80
C HIS A 240 10.95 8.36 -7.52
N PHE A 241 11.60 7.92 -6.44
CA PHE A 241 11.61 8.68 -5.20
C PHE A 241 12.22 10.07 -5.44
N ASP A 242 11.41 11.12 -5.27
CA ASP A 242 11.84 12.51 -5.33
C ASP A 242 12.20 12.96 -3.91
N GLN A 243 13.50 12.86 -3.59
CA GLN A 243 14.01 13.03 -2.23
C GLN A 243 14.09 14.51 -1.85
N LEU A 244 13.19 14.93 -0.96
CA LEU A 244 13.21 16.25 -0.32
C LEU A 244 13.86 16.21 1.06
N LEU A 245 13.69 15.11 1.81
CA LEU A 245 14.36 14.91 3.09
C LEU A 245 15.81 14.48 2.84
N ALA A 246 16.77 15.37 3.11
CA ALA A 246 18.18 15.09 2.89
C ALA A 246 18.67 13.95 3.79
N ASN A 247 19.57 13.13 3.23
CA ASN A 247 20.08 11.94 3.90
C ASN A 247 20.72 12.23 5.28
N ARG A 248 21.47 13.32 5.40
CA ARG A 248 22.12 13.71 6.66
C ARG A 248 21.14 14.07 7.80
N ASP A 249 19.90 14.37 7.46
CA ASP A 249 18.88 14.82 8.41
C ASP A 249 17.95 13.69 8.85
N LEU A 250 18.06 12.51 8.22
CA LEU A 250 17.14 11.38 8.44
C LEU A 250 17.19 10.85 9.88
N GLU A 251 18.38 10.60 10.42
CA GLU A 251 18.58 10.08 11.77
C GLU A 251 17.98 11.04 12.81
N LYS A 252 18.30 12.34 12.70
CA LYS A 252 17.80 13.38 13.60
C LYS A 252 16.29 13.55 13.49
N THR A 253 15.75 13.45 12.27
CA THR A 253 14.30 13.52 12.02
C THR A 253 13.58 12.36 12.69
N VAL A 254 14.08 11.13 12.52
CA VAL A 254 13.52 9.93 13.15
C VAL A 254 13.59 10.01 14.67
N GLU A 255 14.72 10.46 15.22
CA GLU A 255 14.86 10.66 16.66
C GLU A 255 13.86 11.68 17.19
N SER A 256 13.76 12.85 16.54
CA SER A 256 12.84 13.91 16.94
C SER A 256 11.38 13.46 16.90
N LEU A 257 10.95 12.84 15.81
CA LEU A 257 9.59 12.32 15.65
C LEU A 257 9.29 11.16 16.61
N SER A 258 10.27 10.29 16.87
CA SER A 258 10.11 9.24 17.88
C SER A 258 9.92 9.82 19.28
N ASN A 259 10.67 10.87 19.62
CA ASN A 259 10.53 11.55 20.90
C ASN A 259 9.17 12.24 21.03
N LEU A 260 8.67 12.90 19.98
CA LEU A 260 7.32 13.46 19.94
C LEU A 260 6.25 12.38 20.04
N ALA A 261 6.44 11.24 19.38
CA ALA A 261 5.52 10.10 19.50
C ALA A 261 5.41 9.62 20.95
N LYS A 262 6.52 9.61 21.70
CA LYS A 262 6.54 9.16 23.10
C LYS A 262 6.00 10.19 24.08
N LYS A 263 6.28 11.48 23.85
CA LYS A 263 5.97 12.57 24.80
C LYS A 263 4.66 13.30 24.51
N GLY A 264 4.20 13.27 23.26
CA GLY A 264 3.13 14.14 22.76
C GLY A 264 3.66 15.45 22.18
N PRO A 265 2.77 16.29 21.62
CA PRO A 265 1.31 16.13 21.62
C PRO A 265 0.83 15.08 20.60
N HIS A 266 -0.39 14.56 20.77
CA HIS A 266 -0.99 13.52 19.92
C HIS A 266 -2.29 13.93 19.22
N PRO A 267 -2.33 15.07 18.51
CA PRO A 267 -3.53 15.51 17.81
C PRO A 267 -3.97 14.52 16.71
N PRO A 268 -5.29 14.33 16.49
CA PRO A 268 -5.80 13.53 15.38
C PRO A 268 -5.72 14.30 14.06
N LEU A 269 -4.53 14.70 13.61
CA LEU A 269 -4.33 15.63 12.49
C LEU A 269 -4.98 15.16 11.19
N ASN A 270 -4.96 13.86 10.89
CA ASN A 270 -5.63 13.34 9.69
C ASN A 270 -7.14 13.53 9.75
N ALA A 271 -7.76 13.46 10.93
CA ALA A 271 -9.20 13.71 11.06
C ALA A 271 -9.56 15.17 10.72
N LEU A 272 -8.61 16.10 10.91
CA LEU A 272 -8.81 17.53 10.65
C LEU A 272 -8.43 17.92 9.21
N ARG A 273 -7.35 17.34 8.67
CA ARG A 273 -6.79 17.75 7.37
C ARG A 273 -7.20 16.83 6.21
N GLN A 274 -7.29 15.53 6.47
CA GLN A 274 -7.49 14.51 5.44
C GLN A 274 -8.43 13.38 5.94
N PRO A 275 -9.73 13.67 6.17
CA PRO A 275 -10.66 12.71 6.79
C PRO A 275 -10.83 11.40 6.00
N SER A 276 -10.58 11.43 4.69
CA SER A 276 -10.57 10.23 3.83
C SER A 276 -9.53 9.20 4.26
N ILE A 277 -8.35 9.64 4.72
CA ILE A 277 -7.28 8.75 5.21
C ILE A 277 -7.72 8.05 6.50
N CYS A 278 -8.51 8.71 7.35
CA CYS A 278 -9.03 8.10 8.58
C CYS A 278 -9.96 6.91 8.33
N LYS A 279 -10.69 6.88 7.20
CA LYS A 279 -11.50 5.72 6.78
C LYS A 279 -10.64 4.50 6.44
N GLN A 280 -9.36 4.72 6.19
CA GLN A 280 -8.38 3.68 5.85
C GLN A 280 -7.35 3.48 6.96
N CYS A 281 -7.61 3.99 8.16
CA CYS A 281 -6.69 3.93 9.29
C CYS A 281 -7.01 2.72 10.18
N GLY A 282 -6.00 1.92 10.54
CA GLY A 282 -6.20 0.78 11.43
C GLY A 282 -6.64 1.13 12.85
N TYR A 283 -6.59 2.40 13.24
CA TYR A 283 -7.04 2.90 14.55
C TYR A 283 -8.37 3.66 14.51
N GLN A 284 -9.09 3.61 13.38
CA GLN A 284 -10.31 4.39 13.17
C GLN A 284 -11.31 4.21 14.33
N GLN A 285 -11.53 2.99 14.80
CA GLN A 285 -12.51 2.67 15.84
C GLN A 285 -12.15 3.25 17.23
N LEU A 286 -10.87 3.56 17.47
CA LEU A 286 -10.43 4.21 18.71
C LEU A 286 -10.55 5.74 18.63
N CYS A 287 -10.33 6.28 17.43
CA CYS A 287 -10.39 7.72 17.18
C CYS A 287 -11.81 8.25 16.98
N PHE A 288 -12.77 7.41 16.59
CA PHE A 288 -14.13 7.82 16.27
C PHE A 288 -15.18 7.04 17.07
N THR A 289 -16.24 7.73 17.47
CA THR A 289 -17.44 7.14 18.07
C THR A 289 -18.65 7.75 17.40
N ARG A 290 -19.54 6.93 16.81
CA ARG A 290 -20.74 7.39 16.10
C ARG A 290 -20.45 8.48 15.04
N ASN A 291 -19.35 8.35 14.29
CA ASN A 291 -18.86 9.29 13.27
C ASN A 291 -18.30 10.63 13.80
N TYR A 292 -18.19 10.82 15.12
CA TYR A 292 -17.53 11.98 15.72
C TYR A 292 -16.18 11.59 16.30
N ILE A 293 -15.24 12.55 16.35
CA ILE A 293 -13.95 12.32 17.03
C ILE A 293 -14.24 12.02 18.51
N SER A 294 -13.70 10.91 19.01
CA SER A 294 -13.96 10.47 20.38
C SER A 294 -13.32 11.44 21.38
N GLN A 295 -13.96 11.64 22.55
CA GLN A 295 -13.34 12.42 23.63
C GLN A 295 -11.99 11.83 24.05
N HIS A 296 -11.82 10.51 23.95
CA HIS A 296 -10.55 9.85 24.22
C HIS A 296 -9.44 10.28 23.27
N ALA A 297 -9.75 10.50 21.99
CA ALA A 297 -8.80 11.02 21.01
C ALA A 297 -8.45 12.50 21.22
N LEU A 298 -9.30 13.25 21.93
CA LEU A 298 -9.10 14.67 22.26
C LEU A 298 -8.52 14.91 23.67
N LYS A 299 -8.45 13.87 24.51
CA LYS A 299 -8.22 13.98 25.97
C LYS A 299 -6.87 14.61 26.36
N ASP A 300 -5.87 14.55 25.48
CA ASP A 300 -4.50 15.02 25.73
C ASP A 300 -4.02 15.97 24.61
N LEU A 301 -4.95 16.74 24.01
CA LEU A 301 -4.65 17.84 23.09
C LEU A 301 -4.06 19.05 23.83
#